data_AF-V5IAN8-F1
#
_entry.id   AF-V5IAN8-F1
#
_cell.length_a   1.000
_cell.length_b   1.000
_cell.length_c   1.000
_cell.angle_alpha   90.00
_cell.angle_beta   90.00
_cell.angle_gamma   90.00
#
_symmetry.space_group_name_H-M   'P 1'
#
loop_
_entity.id
_entity.type
_entity.pdbx_description
1 polymer ?
#
loop_
_entity_poly.entity_id
_entity_poly.type
_entity_poly.pdbx_seq_one_letter_code
_entity_poly.pdbx_strand_id
1 'polypeptide(L)'
;FGKGIVVSQTGSGQAIVSSVPAANAIYRDVYTSVFNRSYLLPFTFVVHSAQQDAFYFVKEETWKANDDKGQLKRLPGQVNTTFHEIARENGSGNNYFDVKIHGSNAVINLRYGTTVEKEKQRLLHH
;
A
#
# COMPACT_ATOMS: atom_id res chain seq x y z
N PHE A 1 -3.15 8.95 -3.37
CA PHE A 1 -1.77 9.32 -2.96
C PHE A 1 -1.64 10.75 -2.48
N GLY A 2 -2.42 11.72 -2.97
CA GLY A 2 -2.41 13.11 -2.49
C GLY A 2 -1.81 14.08 -3.52
N LYS A 3 -1.97 15.40 -3.29
CA LYS A 3 -1.53 16.42 -4.24
C LYS A 3 -0.01 16.40 -4.40
N GLY A 4 0.47 16.31 -5.64
CA GLY A 4 1.89 16.37 -5.96
C GLY A 4 2.67 15.06 -5.79
N ILE A 5 1.98 13.94 -5.53
CA ILE A 5 2.57 12.59 -5.56
C ILE A 5 2.17 11.91 -6.87
N VAL A 6 3.15 11.39 -7.60
CA VAL A 6 2.96 10.64 -8.84
C VAL A 6 3.37 9.20 -8.60
N VAL A 7 2.52 8.26 -9.04
CA VAL A 7 2.77 6.82 -8.94
C VAL A 7 2.77 6.24 -10.33
N SER A 8 3.79 5.46 -10.62
CA SER A 8 3.95 4.66 -11.84
C SER A 8 4.53 3.30 -11.47
N GLN A 9 4.72 2.42 -12.45
CA GLN A 9 5.35 1.12 -12.23
C GLN A 9 6.39 0.82 -13.31
N THR A 10 7.39 0.01 -12.96
CA THR A 10 8.32 -0.59 -13.92
C THR A 10 7.62 -1.61 -14.81
N GLY A 11 8.29 -2.07 -15.88
CA GLY A 11 7.81 -3.22 -16.67
C GLY A 11 7.68 -4.52 -15.87
N SER A 12 8.36 -4.63 -14.72
CA SER A 12 8.24 -5.74 -13.77
C SER A 12 7.16 -5.54 -12.70
N GLY A 13 6.40 -4.43 -12.76
CA GLY A 13 5.30 -4.14 -11.81
C GLY A 13 5.74 -3.51 -10.50
N GLN A 14 7.01 -3.13 -10.33
CA GLN A 14 7.47 -2.43 -9.13
C GLN A 14 7.08 -0.96 -9.17
N ALA A 15 6.52 -0.47 -8.07
CA ALA A 15 6.07 0.90 -7.92
C ALA A 15 7.25 1.88 -7.90
N ILE A 16 7.09 2.94 -8.68
CA ILE A 16 7.92 4.14 -8.69
C ILE A 16 7.01 5.29 -8.25
N VAL A 17 7.25 5.74 -7.03
CA VAL A 17 6.63 6.89 -6.39
C VAL A 17 7.60 8.04 -6.43
N SER A 18 7.15 9.14 -7.02
CA SER A 18 7.87 10.40 -7.11
C SER A 18 6.99 11.54 -6.64
N SER A 19 7.61 12.70 -6.40
CA SER A 19 6.90 13.89 -5.97
C SER A 19 7.38 15.12 -6.69
N VAL A 20 6.48 16.06 -6.94
CA VAL A 20 6.87 17.40 -7.39
C VAL A 20 7.50 18.20 -6.23
N PRO A 21 8.35 19.21 -6.49
CA PRO A 21 8.99 20.00 -5.43
C PRO A 21 8.02 20.69 -4.47
N ALA A 22 6.84 21.07 -4.96
CA ALA A 22 5.79 21.71 -4.17
C ALA A 22 4.97 20.73 -3.29
N ALA A 23 5.24 19.43 -3.36
CA ALA A 23 4.55 18.45 -2.54
C ALA A 23 4.92 18.62 -1.06
N ASN A 24 3.97 18.30 -0.17
CA ASN A 24 4.25 18.29 1.26
C ASN A 24 5.43 17.35 1.57
N ALA A 25 6.44 17.85 2.30
CA ALA A 25 7.68 17.12 2.53
C ALA A 25 7.47 15.81 3.30
N ILE A 26 6.55 15.78 4.26
CA ILE A 26 6.19 14.58 5.02
C ILE A 26 5.53 13.56 4.08
N TYR A 27 4.62 14.02 3.22
CA TYR A 27 3.97 13.15 2.24
C TYR A 27 4.97 12.49 1.31
N ARG A 28 5.84 13.30 0.70
CA ARG A 28 6.90 12.79 -0.17
C ARG A 28 7.73 11.75 0.57
N ASP A 29 8.22 12.07 1.75
CA ASP A 29 9.11 11.22 2.52
C ASP A 29 8.45 9.88 2.88
N VAL A 30 7.22 9.92 3.40
CA VAL A 30 6.48 8.71 3.77
C VAL A 30 6.11 7.88 2.53
N TYR A 31 5.51 8.48 1.50
CA TYR A 31 5.07 7.71 0.34
C TYR A 31 6.24 7.14 -0.47
N THR A 32 7.34 7.89 -0.63
CA THR A 32 8.51 7.35 -1.33
C THR A 32 9.19 6.25 -0.52
N SER A 33 9.34 6.40 0.80
CA SER A 33 9.91 5.37 1.67
C SER A 33 9.06 4.09 1.70
N VAL A 34 7.74 4.23 1.85
CA VAL A 34 6.84 3.09 2.05
C VAL A 34 6.50 2.38 0.75
N PHE A 35 6.38 3.08 -0.38
CA PHE A 35 5.84 2.44 -1.59
C PHE A 35 6.88 2.22 -2.69
N ASN A 36 8.04 2.86 -2.67
CA ASN A 36 9.04 2.54 -3.69
C ASN A 36 9.49 1.08 -3.58
N ARG A 37 9.59 0.42 -4.75
CA ARG A 37 9.98 -0.98 -4.91
C ARG A 37 8.99 -2.01 -4.36
N SER A 38 7.85 -1.61 -3.81
CA SER A 38 6.73 -2.55 -3.63
C SER A 38 6.16 -2.93 -5.00
N TYR A 39 5.40 -4.00 -5.09
CA TYR A 39 4.72 -4.37 -6.33
C TYR A 39 3.34 -3.72 -6.38
N LEU A 40 3.05 -2.97 -7.43
CA LEU A 40 1.72 -2.45 -7.72
C LEU A 40 0.96 -3.47 -8.57
N LEU A 41 -0.21 -3.90 -8.10
CA LEU A 41 -1.04 -4.84 -8.85
C LEU A 41 -1.66 -4.14 -10.07
N PRO A 42 -1.66 -4.78 -11.26
CA PRO A 42 -2.05 -4.16 -12.53
C PRO A 42 -3.57 -4.10 -12.75
N PHE A 43 -4.37 -3.85 -11.72
CA PHE A 43 -5.80 -3.59 -11.85
C PHE A 43 -6.29 -2.70 -10.70
N THR A 44 -7.18 -1.78 -11.05
CA THR A 44 -7.86 -0.88 -10.11
C THR A 44 -9.29 -1.36 -9.97
N PHE A 45 -9.71 -1.71 -8.77
CA PHE A 45 -11.13 -1.94 -8.51
C PHE A 45 -11.79 -0.60 -8.13
N VAL A 46 -13.00 -0.39 -8.64
CA VAL A 46 -13.87 0.67 -8.13
C VAL A 46 -14.55 0.13 -6.88
N VAL A 47 -14.24 0.70 -5.71
CA VAL A 47 -14.89 0.29 -4.45
C VAL A 47 -16.34 0.77 -4.48
N HIS A 48 -17.28 -0.16 -4.29
CA HIS A 48 -18.70 0.16 -4.25
C HIS A 48 -18.98 1.24 -3.20
N SER A 49 -19.77 2.25 -3.60
CA SER A 49 -20.31 3.41 -2.86
C SER A 49 -19.58 4.76 -2.88
N ALA A 50 -18.32 4.90 -3.33
CA ALA A 50 -17.59 6.17 -3.13
C ALA A 50 -16.82 6.78 -4.32
N GLN A 51 -16.85 6.21 -5.53
CA GLN A 51 -16.01 6.71 -6.66
C GLN A 51 -14.51 6.84 -6.30
N GLN A 52 -14.03 6.04 -5.34
CA GLN A 52 -12.62 6.05 -4.95
C GLN A 52 -11.88 4.93 -5.67
N ASP A 53 -10.74 5.27 -6.26
CA ASP A 53 -9.83 4.29 -6.86
C ASP A 53 -9.19 3.45 -5.74
N ALA A 54 -9.26 2.12 -5.85
CA ALA A 54 -8.51 1.22 -4.97
C ALA A 54 -7.22 0.74 -5.64
N PHE A 55 -6.10 1.02 -4.97
CA PHE A 55 -4.77 0.55 -5.35
C PHE A 55 -4.34 -0.56 -4.40
N TYR A 56 -3.65 -1.56 -4.94
CA TYR A 56 -3.19 -2.72 -4.18
C TYR A 56 -1.68 -2.88 -4.39
N PHE A 57 -0.96 -2.91 -3.28
CA PHE A 57 0.47 -3.09 -3.23
C PHE A 57 0.84 -4.33 -2.45
N VAL A 58 1.94 -4.94 -2.86
CA VAL A 58 2.53 -6.10 -2.19
C VAL A 58 3.98 -5.82 -1.86
N LYS A 59 4.38 -6.22 -0.66
CA LYS A 59 5.77 -6.42 -0.26
C LYS A 59 5.92 -7.84 0.22
N GLU A 60 6.92 -8.56 -0.27
CA GLU A 60 7.15 -9.94 0.18
C GLU A 60 7.80 -9.96 1.57
N GLU A 61 8.52 -8.89 1.92
CA GLU A 61 9.29 -8.74 3.14
C GLU A 61 8.42 -8.35 4.34
N THR A 62 8.13 -9.29 5.23
CA THR A 62 7.39 -9.01 6.48
C THR A 62 8.14 -8.09 7.44
N TRP A 63 9.48 -8.16 7.45
CA TRP A 63 10.31 -7.35 8.36
C TRP A 63 10.18 -5.85 8.11
N LYS A 64 9.78 -5.43 6.90
CA LYS A 64 9.53 -4.01 6.56
C LYS A 64 8.26 -3.44 7.19
N ALA A 65 7.31 -4.28 7.60
CA ALA A 65 6.00 -3.84 8.06
C ALA A 65 6.09 -2.88 9.27
N ASN A 66 7.01 -3.13 10.21
CA ASN A 66 7.17 -2.29 11.40
C ASN A 66 7.83 -0.93 11.07
N ASP A 67 8.85 -0.92 10.21
CA ASP A 67 9.50 0.32 9.76
C ASP A 67 8.50 1.21 9.03
N ASP A 68 7.76 0.62 8.08
CA ASP A 68 6.77 1.33 7.28
C ASP A 68 5.58 1.79 8.13
N LYS A 69 5.17 1.02 9.14
CA LYS A 69 4.18 1.45 10.14
C LYS A 69 4.64 2.70 10.89
N GLY A 70 5.92 2.80 11.23
CA GLY A 70 6.51 4.01 11.81
C GLY A 70 6.38 5.22 10.89
N GLN A 71 6.67 5.04 9.60
CA GLN A 71 6.53 6.11 8.59
C GLN A 71 5.07 6.53 8.39
N LEU A 72 4.17 5.57 8.24
CA LEU A 72 2.74 5.81 8.01
C LEU A 72 2.04 6.52 9.17
N LYS A 73 2.51 6.30 10.40
CA LYS A 73 2.05 7.03 11.59
C LYS A 73 2.38 8.53 11.57
N ARG A 74 3.20 9.01 10.62
CA ARG A 74 3.50 10.43 10.41
C ARG A 74 2.49 11.15 9.52
N LEU A 75 1.45 10.46 9.03
CA LEU A 75 0.38 11.05 8.22
C LEU A 75 -0.93 11.41 8.96
N PRO A 76 -1.00 11.58 10.30
CA PRO A 76 -2.28 11.77 10.99
C PRO A 76 -2.92 13.10 10.58
N GLY A 77 -4.25 13.12 10.57
CA GLY A 77 -5.05 14.31 10.25
C GLY A 77 -5.27 14.58 8.76
N GLN A 78 -4.69 13.76 7.88
CA GLN A 78 -4.83 13.92 6.44
C GLN A 78 -5.22 12.64 5.70
N VAL A 79 -4.87 11.48 6.26
CA VAL A 79 -5.36 10.16 5.84
C VAL A 79 -5.72 9.33 7.06
N ASN A 80 -6.65 8.40 6.89
CA ASN A 80 -6.90 7.38 7.92
C ASN A 80 -6.11 6.12 7.56
N THR A 81 -5.24 5.68 8.47
CA THR A 81 -4.45 4.46 8.27
C THR A 81 -4.84 3.40 9.29
N THR A 82 -5.25 2.23 8.81
CA THR A 82 -5.50 1.05 9.65
C THR A 82 -4.42 0.00 9.42
N PHE A 83 -4.07 -0.71 10.48
CA PHE A 83 -3.06 -1.76 10.49
C PHE A 83 -3.70 -3.02 11.05
N HIS A 84 -3.52 -4.14 10.36
CA HIS A 84 -4.05 -5.42 10.77
C HIS A 84 -2.98 -6.50 10.60
N GLU A 85 -2.63 -7.19 11.69
CA GLU A 85 -1.77 -8.37 11.63
C GLU A 85 -2.65 -9.61 11.52
N ILE A 86 -2.35 -10.47 10.55
CA ILE A 86 -3.07 -11.73 10.32
C ILE A 86 -2.10 -12.86 10.64
N ALA A 87 -2.21 -13.39 11.86
CA ALA A 87 -1.59 -14.63 12.23
C ALA A 87 -2.33 -15.79 11.53
N ARG A 88 -1.60 -16.73 10.93
CA ARG A 88 -2.22 -17.96 10.41
C ARG A 88 -2.57 -18.90 11.56
N GLU A 89 -3.76 -19.48 11.49
CA GLU A 89 -4.38 -20.30 12.55
C GLU A 89 -3.56 -21.53 12.98
N ASN A 90 -2.58 -21.99 12.18
CA ASN A 90 -1.86 -23.25 12.41
C ASN A 90 -0.31 -23.12 12.52
N GLY A 91 0.23 -21.92 12.80
CA GLY A 91 1.64 -21.73 13.18
C GLY A 91 2.73 -22.09 12.13
N SER A 92 2.35 -22.64 10.98
CA SER A 92 3.23 -23.00 9.88
C SER A 92 3.04 -22.03 8.70
N GLY A 93 3.81 -20.95 8.70
CA GLY A 93 3.84 -19.95 7.63
C GLY A 93 4.19 -18.56 8.14
N ASN A 94 4.59 -17.66 7.23
CA ASN A 94 4.81 -16.25 7.56
C ASN A 94 3.49 -15.54 7.88
N ASN A 95 3.49 -14.67 8.90
CA ASN A 95 2.41 -13.74 9.19
C ASN A 95 2.21 -12.78 8.00
N TYR A 96 0.95 -12.35 7.79
CA TYR A 96 0.65 -11.24 6.89
C TYR A 96 0.42 -9.97 7.69
N PHE A 97 0.82 -8.85 7.12
CA PHE A 97 0.48 -7.54 7.67
C PHE A 97 -0.27 -6.77 6.59
N ASP A 98 -1.44 -6.27 6.94
CA ASP A 98 -2.27 -5.46 6.07
C ASP A 98 -2.28 -4.03 6.58
N VAL A 99 -2.07 -3.10 5.65
CA VAL A 99 -2.18 -1.68 5.86
C VAL A 99 -3.21 -1.14 4.88
N LYS A 100 -4.19 -0.41 5.39
CA LYS A 100 -5.17 0.28 4.57
C LYS A 100 -5.10 1.78 4.84
N ILE A 101 -4.89 2.56 3.78
CA ILE A 101 -4.81 4.01 3.84
C ILE A 101 -5.99 4.59 3.06
N HIS A 102 -6.85 5.30 3.76
CA HIS A 102 -7.97 6.03 3.18
C HIS A 102 -7.57 7.49 3.00
N GLY A 103 -7.39 7.89 1.75
CA GLY A 103 -7.29 9.29 1.35
C GLY A 103 -8.64 9.83 0.86
N SER A 104 -8.63 11.08 0.37
CA SER A 104 -9.85 11.74 -0.12
C SER A 104 -10.45 11.07 -1.36
N ASN A 105 -9.60 10.62 -2.30
CA ASN A 105 -10.04 10.13 -3.62
C ASN A 105 -9.61 8.69 -3.90
N ALA A 106 -8.87 8.07 -2.97
CA ALA A 106 -8.30 6.76 -3.20
C ALA A 106 -8.14 5.98 -1.90
N VAL A 107 -8.28 4.67 -2.01
CA VAL A 107 -7.94 3.71 -0.97
C VAL A 107 -6.70 2.96 -1.41
N ILE A 108 -5.69 2.92 -0.55
CA ILE A 108 -4.46 2.19 -0.81
C ILE A 108 -4.41 1.00 0.14
N ASN A 109 -4.33 -0.20 -0.42
CA ASN A 109 -4.13 -1.43 0.32
C ASN A 109 -2.69 -1.86 0.11
N LEU A 110 -1.97 -2.12 1.20
CA LEU A 110 -0.59 -2.62 1.17
C LEU A 110 -0.52 -3.87 2.04
N ARG A 111 -0.12 -4.98 1.43
CA ARG A 111 0.03 -6.26 2.10
C ARG A 111 1.49 -6.70 2.13
N TYR A 112 1.94 -7.13 3.29
CA TYR A 112 3.26 -7.71 3.51
C TYR A 112 3.18 -9.24 3.63
N GLY A 113 4.25 -9.95 3.24
CA GLY A 113 4.37 -11.40 3.41
C GLY A 113 3.65 -12.23 2.35
N THR A 114 3.25 -11.63 1.24
CA THR A 114 2.59 -12.33 0.11
C THR A 114 3.30 -12.02 -1.20
N THR A 115 2.99 -12.79 -2.26
CA THR A 115 3.42 -12.49 -3.63
C THR A 115 2.30 -11.82 -4.41
N VAL A 116 2.64 -11.21 -5.56
CA VAL A 116 1.66 -10.58 -6.47
C VAL A 116 0.60 -11.58 -6.91
N GLU A 117 1.01 -12.80 -7.27
CA GLU A 117 0.11 -13.86 -7.77
C GLU A 117 -0.87 -14.30 -6.69
N LYS A 118 -0.38 -14.54 -5.46
CA LYS A 118 -1.22 -14.95 -4.32
C LYS A 118 -2.22 -13.86 -3.96
N GLU A 119 -1.79 -12.60 -3.94
CA GLU A 119 -2.69 -11.50 -3.62
C GLU A 119 -3.70 -11.26 -4.75
N LYS A 120 -3.28 -11.36 -6.01
CA LYS A 120 -4.19 -11.33 -7.16
C LYS A 120 -5.24 -12.42 -7.07
N GLN A 121 -4.85 -13.66 -6.80
CA GLN A 121 -5.80 -14.76 -6.63
C GLN A 121 -6.79 -14.44 -5.51
N ARG A 122 -6.32 -14.02 -4.34
CA ARG A 122 -7.21 -13.68 -3.21
C ARG A 122 -8.23 -12.61 -3.58
N LEU A 123 -7.80 -11.56 -4.28
CA LEU A 123 -8.68 -10.44 -4.66
C LEU A 123 -9.72 -10.83 -5.70
N LEU A 124 -9.44 -11.81 -6.58
CA LEU A 124 -10.39 -12.30 -7.58
C LEU A 124 -11.44 -13.26 -7.01
N HIS A 125 -11.21 -13.84 -5.84
CA HIS A 125 -12.19 -14.71 -5.16
C HIS A 125 -13.20 -13.93 -4.31
N HIS A 126 -13.05 -12.60 -4.21
CA HIS A 126 -13.89 -11.70 -3.43
C HIS A 126 -14.66 -10.76 -4.38
#